data_AF-A0A811QC61-F1
#
_entry.id   AF-A0A811QC61-F1
#
_cell.length_a   1.000
_cell.length_b   1.000
_cell.length_c   1.000
_cell.angle_alpha   90.00
_cell.angle_beta   90.00
_cell.angle_gamma   90.00
#
_symmetry.space_group_name_H-M   'P 1'
#
loop_
_entity.id
_entity.type
_entity.pdbx_description
1 polymer ?
#
loop_
_entity_poly.entity_id
_entity_poly.type
_entity_poly.pdbx_seq_one_letter_code
_entity_poly.pdbx_strand_id
1 'polypeptide(L)'
;MEKEAMAGHVMVPLQSLSLELPDGESVVGYNKDTSALQEEILTLQSRQRHLDRRRREALDKLIDLKGSIRVFCRVPLLVQTNNLNAKSPVTVEQEKIAVKSVGIKKEFSVDRVFGQESTQGCFQEVKPILRSALDGHNVCILAYGQTGTGKTYTMEGTDGKLGIVPRAIQELFSHASEDSSSTYSFSISMLEVYLGSLKDLLAPRQPLFRSTECNTACNLSILATKSGAVEVEG
;
A
#
# COMPACT_ATOMS: atom_id res chain seq x y z
N MET A 1 29.04 -16.26 19.96
CA MET A 1 29.01 -14.78 19.89
C MET A 1 27.61 -14.43 19.40
N GLU A 2 26.64 -14.57 20.31
CA GLU A 2 25.21 -14.61 20.01
C GLU A 2 24.52 -13.36 20.55
N LYS A 3 24.03 -12.57 19.59
CA LYS A 3 22.77 -11.83 19.52
C LYS A 3 22.11 -11.40 20.84
N GLU A 4 22.16 -10.09 21.09
CA GLU A 4 21.13 -9.36 21.82
C GLU A 4 19.79 -9.44 21.06
N ALA A 5 18.74 -9.88 21.74
CA ALA A 5 17.37 -9.88 21.24
C ALA A 5 16.59 -8.72 21.89
N MET A 6 16.01 -7.87 21.04
CA MET A 6 15.11 -6.77 21.41
C MET A 6 13.90 -7.27 22.20
N ALA A 7 13.55 -6.49 23.21
CA ALA A 7 12.40 -6.67 24.10
C ALA A 7 11.08 -6.76 23.33
N GLY A 8 10.42 -7.92 23.41
CA GLY A 8 9.01 -8.06 23.08
C GLY A 8 8.15 -7.39 24.16
N HIS A 9 7.26 -6.49 23.75
CA HIS A 9 6.18 -6.01 24.60
C HIS A 9 5.18 -7.14 24.81
N VAL A 10 5.33 -7.88 25.91
CA VAL A 10 4.33 -8.82 26.39
C VAL A 10 3.26 -8.03 27.14
N MET A 11 2.06 -7.89 26.57
CA MET A 11 0.89 -7.51 27.36
C MET A 11 0.54 -8.68 28.27
N VAL A 12 0.88 -8.56 29.55
CA VAL A 12 0.41 -9.47 30.59
C VAL A 12 -0.99 -8.99 31.02
N PRO A 13 -2.02 -9.85 31.02
CA PRO A 13 -3.31 -9.49 31.61
C PRO A 13 -3.12 -9.17 33.09
N LEU A 14 -3.58 -8.00 33.55
CA LEU A 14 -3.68 -7.67 34.98
C LEU A 14 -4.81 -8.49 35.61
N GLN A 15 -4.59 -9.80 35.77
CA GLN A 15 -5.38 -10.64 36.67
C GLN A 15 -4.56 -10.88 37.94
N SER A 16 -4.88 -10.06 38.96
CA SER A 16 -4.71 -10.34 40.39
C SER A 16 -3.35 -10.91 40.83
N LEU A 17 -2.33 -10.05 40.92
CA LEU A 17 -1.24 -10.25 41.87
C LEU A 17 -1.64 -9.58 43.19
N SER A 18 -2.28 -10.33 44.09
CA SER A 18 -2.42 -9.93 45.49
C SER A 18 -1.09 -10.20 46.20
N LEU A 19 -0.19 -9.22 46.22
CA LEU A 19 0.96 -9.22 47.11
C LEU A 19 0.53 -8.59 48.44
N GLU A 20 0.32 -9.42 49.45
CA GLU A 20 0.14 -8.97 50.83
C GLU A 20 1.49 -8.44 51.34
N LEU A 21 1.61 -7.12 51.48
CA LEU A 21 2.71 -6.49 52.21
C LEU A 21 2.26 -6.20 53.65
N PRO A 22 3.09 -6.52 54.66
CA PRO A 22 2.79 -6.21 56.04
C PRO A 22 3.17 -4.74 56.27
N ASP A 23 2.17 -3.86 56.29
CA ASP A 23 2.06 -2.70 57.19
C ASP A 23 0.99 -1.76 56.64
N GLY A 24 -0.10 -1.64 57.40
CA GLY A 24 -1.39 -1.07 56.99
C GLY A 24 -1.43 0.45 56.85
N GLU A 25 -0.56 1.05 56.03
CA GLU A 25 -0.69 2.44 55.59
C GLU A 25 -0.74 2.55 54.05
N SER A 26 -1.87 3.08 53.56
CA SER A 26 -2.16 3.60 52.20
C SER A 26 -2.58 2.67 51.04
N VAL A 27 -3.13 1.47 51.27
CA VAL A 27 -3.70 0.62 50.18
C VAL A 27 -4.97 1.22 49.51
N VAL A 28 -5.69 2.11 50.21
CA VAL A 28 -6.95 2.70 49.73
C VAL A 28 -6.74 3.82 48.71
N GLY A 29 -5.63 4.56 48.81
CA GLY A 29 -5.29 5.64 47.87
C GLY A 29 -4.97 5.09 46.47
N TYR A 30 -4.07 4.11 46.40
CA TYR A 30 -3.68 3.48 45.13
C TYR A 30 -4.84 2.81 44.39
N ASN A 31 -5.81 2.23 45.10
CA ASN A 31 -7.00 1.62 44.47
C ASN A 31 -7.96 2.67 43.87
N LYS A 32 -8.05 3.85 44.49
CA LYS A 32 -8.85 4.95 43.95
C LYS A 32 -8.20 5.51 42.69
N ASP A 33 -6.89 5.69 42.73
CA ASP A 33 -6.10 6.20 41.59
C ASP A 33 -6.09 5.20 40.43
N THR A 34 -5.97 3.89 40.69
CA THR A 34 -6.06 2.87 39.63
C THR A 34 -7.45 2.81 39.00
N SER A 35 -8.53 2.96 39.77
CA SER A 35 -9.89 3.01 39.23
C SER A 35 -10.12 4.25 38.35
N ALA A 36 -9.58 5.40 38.77
CA ALA A 36 -9.67 6.65 38.00
C ALA A 36 -8.89 6.55 36.69
N LEU A 37 -7.68 5.96 36.71
CA LEU A 37 -6.88 5.72 35.52
C LEU A 37 -7.54 4.73 34.56
N GLN A 38 -8.22 3.69 35.07
CA GLN A 38 -8.97 2.75 34.25
C GLN A 38 -10.15 3.44 33.55
N GLU A 39 -10.89 4.28 34.27
CA GLU A 39 -11.96 5.09 33.68
C GLU A 39 -11.40 6.04 32.60
N GLU A 40 -10.27 6.70 32.89
CA GLU A 40 -9.60 7.57 31.92
C GLU A 40 -9.19 6.80 30.66
N ILE A 41 -8.57 5.62 30.77
CA ILE A 41 -8.22 4.77 29.62
C ILE A 41 -9.45 4.44 28.78
N LEU A 42 -10.57 4.08 29.41
CA LEU A 42 -11.82 3.79 28.69
C LEU A 42 -12.36 5.02 27.95
N THR A 43 -12.30 6.20 28.58
CA THR A 43 -12.71 7.45 27.94
C THR A 43 -11.81 7.81 26.75
N LEU A 44 -10.49 7.65 26.88
CA LEU A 44 -9.52 7.89 25.82
C LEU A 44 -9.71 6.92 24.65
N GLN A 45 -9.92 5.63 24.91
CA GLN A 45 -10.22 4.63 23.88
C GLN A 45 -11.54 4.93 23.15
N SER A 46 -12.57 5.38 23.88
CA SER A 46 -13.83 5.81 23.26
C SER A 46 -13.63 7.02 22.34
N ARG A 47 -12.84 8.00 22.79
CA ARG A 47 -12.48 9.18 21.99
C ARG A 47 -11.66 8.80 20.75
N GLN A 48 -10.68 7.91 20.87
CA GLN A 48 -9.88 7.43 19.76
C GLN A 48 -10.77 6.79 18.69
N ARG A 49 -11.63 5.84 19.07
CA ARG A 49 -12.59 5.20 18.16
C ARG A 49 -13.51 6.21 17.46
N HIS A 50 -13.96 7.24 18.18
CA HIS A 50 -14.76 8.32 17.60
C HIS A 50 -13.99 9.13 16.55
N LEU A 51 -12.73 9.48 16.84
CA LEU A 51 -11.88 10.20 15.90
C LEU A 51 -11.56 9.35 14.67
N ASP A 52 -11.28 8.05 14.84
CA ASP A 52 -11.01 7.14 13.73
C ASP A 52 -12.21 7.01 12.80
N ARG A 53 -13.42 6.92 13.37
CA ARG A 53 -14.66 6.93 12.58
C ARG A 53 -14.79 8.22 11.76
N ARG A 54 -14.59 9.38 12.38
CA ARG A 54 -14.67 10.67 11.67
C ARG A 54 -13.60 10.80 10.60
N ARG A 55 -12.40 10.28 10.84
CA ARG A 55 -11.29 10.26 9.89
C ARG A 55 -11.65 9.42 8.66
N ARG A 56 -12.22 8.22 8.87
CA ARG A 56 -12.73 7.35 7.78
C ARG A 56 -13.78 8.06 6.95
N GLU A 57 -14.82 8.58 7.59
CA GLU A 57 -15.90 9.32 6.92
C GLU A 57 -15.39 10.54 6.11
N ALA A 58 -14.36 11.23 6.60
CA ALA A 58 -13.75 12.34 5.89
C ALA A 58 -12.91 11.88 4.68
N LEU A 59 -12.17 10.77 4.83
CA LEU A 59 -11.38 10.19 3.74
C LEU A 59 -12.27 9.66 2.62
N ASP A 60 -13.36 8.98 2.95
CA ASP A 60 -14.31 8.44 1.97
C ASP A 60 -14.91 9.59 1.14
N LYS A 61 -15.37 10.65 1.81
CA LYS A 61 -15.87 11.86 1.13
C LYS A 61 -14.80 12.50 0.25
N LEU A 62 -13.55 12.55 0.70
CA LEU A 62 -12.45 13.11 -0.09
C LEU A 62 -12.21 12.29 -1.37
N ILE A 63 -12.26 10.96 -1.27
CA ILE A 63 -12.08 10.06 -2.42
C ILE A 63 -13.27 10.19 -3.37
N ASP A 64 -14.50 10.22 -2.87
CA ASP A 64 -15.71 10.40 -3.67
C ASP A 64 -15.69 11.73 -4.44
N LEU A 65 -15.30 12.83 -3.77
CA LEU A 65 -15.17 14.14 -4.39
C LEU A 65 -14.09 14.18 -5.47
N LYS A 66 -12.98 13.46 -5.29
CA LYS A 66 -11.91 13.34 -6.29
C LYS A 66 -12.26 12.35 -7.42
N GLY A 67 -13.31 11.55 -7.25
CA GLY A 67 -13.69 10.48 -8.16
C GLY A 67 -12.99 9.14 -7.86
N SER A 68 -13.75 8.06 -7.97
CA SER A 68 -13.29 6.69 -7.70
C SER A 68 -12.26 6.18 -8.72
N ILE A 69 -12.28 6.72 -9.94
CA ILE A 69 -11.30 6.42 -10.99
C ILE A 69 -10.49 7.68 -11.24
N ARG A 70 -9.17 7.57 -11.07
CA ARG A 70 -8.23 8.67 -11.29
C ARG A 70 -7.15 8.24 -12.27
N VAL A 71 -6.84 9.11 -13.21
CA VAL A 71 -5.86 8.92 -14.27
C VAL A 71 -4.73 9.91 -14.07
N PHE A 72 -3.53 9.37 -13.82
CA PHE A 72 -2.31 10.17 -13.74
C PHE A 72 -1.44 9.93 -14.96
N CYS A 73 -0.94 11.01 -15.56
CA CYS A 73 0.03 10.94 -16.64
C CYS A 73 1.43 11.16 -16.10
N ARG A 74 2.37 10.27 -16.40
CA ARG A 74 3.79 10.46 -16.06
C ARG A 74 4.63 10.50 -17.32
N VAL A 75 5.43 11.56 -17.46
CA VAL A 75 6.35 11.74 -18.58
C VAL A 75 7.75 11.31 -18.13
N PRO A 76 8.26 10.13 -18.55
CA PRO A 76 9.60 9.69 -18.19
C PRO A 76 10.67 10.60 -18.79
N LEU A 77 11.85 10.64 -18.17
CA LEU A 77 13.02 11.32 -18.72
C LEU A 77 13.41 10.67 -20.06
N LEU A 78 13.25 11.41 -21.15
CA LEU A 78 13.87 11.05 -22.42
C LEU A 78 15.37 11.25 -22.24
N VAL A 79 16.16 10.19 -22.45
CA VAL A 79 17.62 10.31 -22.56
C VAL A 79 17.89 11.34 -23.66
N GLN A 80 18.42 12.50 -23.26
CA GLN A 80 18.73 13.57 -24.17
C GLN A 80 19.78 13.07 -25.17
N THR A 81 19.41 12.91 -26.43
CA THR A 81 20.38 12.96 -27.52
C THR A 81 20.92 14.39 -27.57
N ASN A 82 22.25 14.55 -27.58
CA ASN A 82 23.08 15.78 -27.46
C ASN A 82 22.75 16.98 -28.39
N ASN A 83 21.50 17.26 -28.72
CA ASN A 83 21.07 18.44 -29.46
C ASN A 83 20.47 19.46 -28.49
N LEU A 84 21.32 20.38 -28.03
CA LEU A 84 21.00 21.47 -27.09
C LEU A 84 19.90 22.44 -27.58
N ASN A 85 19.40 22.29 -28.81
CA ASN A 85 18.40 23.16 -29.44
C ASN A 85 17.05 22.49 -29.75
N ALA A 86 16.84 21.21 -29.38
CA ALA A 86 15.55 20.56 -29.61
C ALA A 86 14.54 20.95 -28.52
N LYS A 87 13.56 21.81 -28.84
CA LYS A 87 12.40 22.06 -27.97
C LYS A 87 11.72 20.73 -27.66
N SER A 88 11.44 20.46 -26.38
CA SER A 88 10.76 19.22 -25.98
C SER A 88 9.43 19.09 -26.72
N PRO A 89 9.11 17.93 -27.33
CA PRO A 89 7.83 17.74 -28.03
C PRO A 89 6.64 17.70 -27.06
N VAL A 90 6.90 17.68 -25.75
CA VAL A 90 5.90 17.60 -24.69
C VAL A 90 5.93 18.88 -23.85
N THR A 91 4.76 19.45 -23.60
CA THR A 91 4.51 20.51 -22.61
C THR A 91 3.66 19.95 -21.49
N VAL A 92 4.09 20.14 -20.25
CA VAL A 92 3.46 19.59 -19.04
C VAL A 92 2.92 20.73 -18.19
N GLU A 93 1.61 20.68 -17.89
CA GLU A 93 0.91 21.49 -16.89
C GLU A 93 0.38 20.55 -15.80
N GLN A 94 -0.21 21.08 -14.71
CA GLN A 94 -0.62 20.24 -13.56
C GLN A 94 -1.67 19.17 -13.90
N GLU A 95 -2.66 19.50 -14.74
CA GLU A 95 -3.80 18.64 -15.09
C GLU A 95 -3.93 18.47 -16.61
N LYS A 96 -2.91 18.90 -17.36
CA LYS A 96 -2.95 18.95 -18.82
C LYS A 96 -1.60 18.65 -19.42
N ILE A 97 -1.58 17.85 -20.47
CA ILE A 97 -0.39 17.53 -21.24
C ILE A 97 -0.63 17.82 -22.71
N ALA A 98 0.31 18.53 -23.35
CA ALA A 98 0.27 18.81 -24.77
C ALA A 98 1.44 18.17 -25.48
N VAL A 99 1.16 17.43 -26.55
CA VAL A 99 2.16 16.76 -27.40
C VAL A 99 2.14 17.43 -28.77
N LYS A 100 3.32 17.89 -29.21
CA LYS A 100 3.55 18.50 -30.52
C LYS A 100 4.36 17.55 -31.38
N SER A 101 3.84 17.22 -32.56
CA SER A 101 4.55 16.46 -33.59
C SER A 101 4.19 17.03 -34.96
N VAL A 102 5.19 17.39 -35.75
CA VAL A 102 5.11 17.87 -37.15
C VAL A 102 3.75 18.48 -37.54
N GLY A 103 3.50 19.73 -37.12
CA GLY A 103 2.27 20.48 -37.47
C GLY A 103 1.01 20.11 -36.69
N ILE A 104 1.03 19.03 -35.89
CA ILE A 104 -0.09 18.56 -35.08
C ILE A 104 0.20 18.83 -33.60
N LYS A 105 -0.74 19.51 -32.94
CA LYS A 105 -0.79 19.66 -31.48
C LYS A 105 -1.97 18.86 -30.94
N LYS A 106 -1.72 17.91 -30.05
CA LYS A 106 -2.75 17.19 -29.30
C LYS A 106 -2.65 17.55 -27.83
N GLU A 107 -3.80 17.73 -27.19
CA GLU A 107 -3.91 18.07 -25.78
C GLU A 107 -4.77 17.02 -25.08
N PHE A 108 -4.35 16.63 -23.88
CA PHE A 108 -5.05 15.67 -23.04
C PHE A 108 -5.18 16.25 -21.63
N SER A 109 -6.38 16.14 -21.06
CA SER A 109 -6.67 16.54 -19.68
C SER A 109 -6.75 15.29 -18.82
N VAL A 110 -6.10 15.32 -17.65
CA VAL A 110 -6.02 14.19 -16.70
C VAL A 110 -5.99 14.75 -15.28
N ASP A 111 -6.25 13.90 -14.27
CA ASP A 111 -6.31 14.36 -12.87
C ASP A 111 -4.98 14.94 -12.37
N ARG A 112 -3.86 14.42 -12.89
CA ARG A 112 -2.53 14.97 -12.59
C ARG A 112 -1.50 14.56 -13.61
N VAL A 113 -0.59 15.48 -13.93
CA VAL A 113 0.60 15.20 -14.76
C VAL A 113 1.87 15.33 -13.94
N PHE A 114 2.73 14.33 -14.11
CA PHE A 114 3.97 14.11 -13.40
C PHE A 114 5.15 14.24 -14.38
N GLY A 115 6.09 15.12 -14.06
CA GLY A 115 7.30 15.35 -14.83
C GLY A 115 8.37 14.27 -14.64
N GLN A 116 9.58 14.56 -15.12
CA GLN A 116 10.65 13.59 -15.32
C GLN A 116 11.20 12.96 -14.02
N GLU A 117 11.10 13.64 -12.86
CA GLU A 117 11.70 13.20 -11.58
C GLU A 117 10.69 12.86 -10.46
N SER A 118 9.40 12.72 -10.76
CA SER A 118 8.37 12.77 -9.71
C SER A 118 7.82 11.42 -9.23
N THR A 119 8.61 10.34 -9.17
CA THR A 119 8.12 9.06 -8.57
C THR A 119 7.63 9.28 -7.13
N GLN A 120 8.31 10.15 -6.37
CA GLN A 120 7.85 10.57 -5.03
C GLN A 120 6.52 11.32 -5.06
N GLY A 121 6.32 12.17 -6.07
CA GLY A 121 5.06 12.89 -6.27
C GLY A 121 3.90 11.95 -6.56
N CYS A 122 4.12 10.91 -7.37
CA CYS A 122 3.10 9.89 -7.64
C CYS A 122 2.67 9.18 -6.36
N PHE A 123 3.61 8.84 -5.47
CA PHE A 123 3.30 8.15 -4.23
C PHE A 123 2.44 8.97 -3.27
N GLN A 124 2.59 10.30 -3.25
CA GLN A 124 1.74 11.17 -2.42
C GLN A 124 0.27 11.12 -2.82
N GLU A 125 -0.04 10.92 -4.11
CA GLU A 125 -1.43 10.72 -4.56
C GLU A 125 -1.98 9.33 -4.23
N VAL A 126 -1.09 8.36 -4.00
CA VAL A 126 -1.41 6.97 -3.66
C VAL A 126 -1.66 6.78 -2.17
N LYS A 127 -0.98 7.54 -1.30
CA LYS A 127 -1.12 7.45 0.17
C LYS A 127 -2.57 7.44 0.68
N PRO A 128 -3.46 8.37 0.27
CA PRO A 128 -4.85 8.35 0.72
C PRO A 128 -5.59 7.08 0.29
N ILE A 129 -5.22 6.51 -0.86
CA ILE A 129 -5.82 5.28 -1.39
C ILE A 129 -5.38 4.07 -0.55
N LEU A 130 -4.10 3.98 -0.20
CA LEU A 130 -3.60 2.94 0.71
C LEU A 130 -4.28 2.98 2.07
N ARG A 131 -4.54 4.20 2.56
CA ARG A 131 -5.23 4.38 3.83
C ARG A 131 -6.71 3.94 3.76
N SER A 132 -7.38 4.19 2.64
CA SER A 132 -8.72 3.65 2.37
C SER A 132 -8.73 2.13 2.28
N ALA A 133 -7.67 1.51 1.76
CA ALA A 133 -7.51 0.05 1.80
C ALA A 133 -7.45 -0.50 3.23
N LEU A 134 -6.73 0.17 4.13
CA LEU A 134 -6.71 -0.19 5.57
C LEU A 134 -8.07 0.01 6.25
N ASP A 135 -8.91 0.90 5.74
CA ASP A 135 -10.28 1.11 6.24
C ASP A 135 -11.29 0.08 5.71
N GLY A 136 -10.85 -0.83 4.82
CA GLY A 136 -11.68 -1.92 4.29
C GLY A 136 -12.17 -1.74 2.85
N HIS A 137 -11.60 -0.80 2.08
CA HIS A 137 -11.96 -0.60 0.68
C HIS A 137 -11.05 -1.36 -0.29
N ASN A 138 -11.63 -1.85 -1.39
CA ASN A 138 -10.85 -2.45 -2.47
C ASN A 138 -10.21 -1.36 -3.33
N VAL A 139 -8.89 -1.48 -3.54
CA VAL A 139 -8.09 -0.50 -4.25
C VAL A 139 -7.30 -1.15 -5.37
N CYS A 140 -7.23 -0.49 -6.52
CA CYS A 140 -6.44 -0.94 -7.66
C CYS A 140 -5.54 0.20 -8.16
N ILE A 141 -4.25 -0.10 -8.36
CA ILE A 141 -3.28 0.82 -8.94
C ILE A 141 -2.66 0.13 -10.15
N LEU A 142 -2.80 0.76 -11.31
CA LEU A 142 -2.34 0.23 -12.59
C LEU A 142 -1.35 1.20 -13.25
N ALA A 143 -0.30 0.65 -13.84
CA ALA A 143 0.61 1.41 -14.68
C ALA A 143 0.42 0.98 -16.15
N TYR A 144 0.06 1.94 -16.99
CA TYR A 144 -0.21 1.71 -18.42
C TYR A 144 0.74 2.50 -19.32
N GLY A 145 1.11 1.94 -20.48
CA GLY A 145 1.98 2.57 -21.47
C GLY A 145 2.77 1.56 -22.31
N GLN A 146 3.43 2.03 -23.37
CA GLN A 146 4.28 1.19 -24.21
C GLN A 146 5.52 0.64 -23.47
N THR A 147 6.20 -0.33 -24.05
CA THR A 147 7.50 -0.81 -23.51
C THR A 147 8.51 0.33 -23.47
N GLY A 148 9.28 0.40 -22.38
CA GLY A 148 10.31 1.43 -22.19
C GLY A 148 9.83 2.77 -21.59
N THR A 149 8.54 3.00 -21.36
CA THR A 149 8.04 4.27 -20.76
C THR A 149 8.09 4.32 -19.23
N GLY A 150 8.71 3.33 -18.58
CA GLY A 150 8.91 3.36 -17.12
C GLY A 150 7.72 2.85 -16.29
N LYS A 151 6.89 1.94 -16.81
CA LYS A 151 5.87 1.21 -16.01
C LYS A 151 6.50 0.52 -14.80
N THR A 152 7.48 -0.36 -15.04
CA THR A 152 8.23 -1.08 -14.00
C THR A 152 8.96 -0.11 -13.08
N TYR A 153 9.60 0.93 -13.63
CA TYR A 153 10.24 1.98 -12.83
C TYR A 153 9.26 2.75 -11.92
N THR A 154 8.00 2.89 -12.32
CA THR A 154 6.97 3.54 -11.49
C THR A 154 6.49 2.61 -10.38
N MET A 155 6.21 1.35 -10.71
CA MET A 155 5.65 0.39 -9.76
C MET A 155 6.71 -0.17 -8.80
N GLU A 156 7.83 -0.65 -9.32
CA GLU A 156 8.90 -1.32 -8.55
C GLU A 156 10.00 -0.33 -8.17
N GLY A 157 10.43 0.52 -9.12
CA GLY A 157 11.53 1.47 -8.93
C GLY A 157 12.89 0.87 -9.27
N THR A 158 13.93 1.39 -8.64
CA THR A 158 15.31 0.88 -8.69
C THR A 158 15.92 0.90 -7.29
N ASP A 159 17.08 0.25 -7.13
CA ASP A 159 17.78 0.11 -5.83
C ASP A 159 18.08 1.45 -5.11
N GLY A 160 18.13 2.56 -5.85
CA GLY A 160 18.28 3.91 -5.28
C GLY A 160 17.00 4.75 -5.21
N LYS A 161 15.94 4.33 -5.91
CA LYS A 161 14.66 5.08 -6.01
C LYS A 161 13.49 4.10 -5.99
N LEU A 162 12.98 3.81 -4.80
CA LEU A 162 11.82 2.93 -4.60
C LEU A 162 10.59 3.43 -5.38
N GLY A 163 9.88 2.49 -6.02
CA GLY A 163 8.61 2.71 -6.72
C GLY A 163 7.40 2.69 -5.78
N ILE A 164 6.19 2.61 -6.36
CA ILE A 164 4.93 2.61 -5.62
C ILE A 164 4.78 1.37 -4.72
N VAL A 165 5.07 0.16 -5.23
CA VAL A 165 4.86 -1.11 -4.51
C VAL A 165 5.69 -1.19 -3.22
N PRO A 166 7.03 -1.04 -3.24
CA PRO A 166 7.82 -1.12 -2.00
C PRO A 166 7.45 -0.02 -1.00
N ARG A 167 7.13 1.20 -1.46
CA ARG A 167 6.68 2.29 -0.59
C ARG A 167 5.31 2.02 0.02
N ALA A 168 4.40 1.43 -0.75
CA ALA A 168 3.07 1.07 -0.27
C ALA A 168 3.17 0.03 0.85
N ILE A 169 4.00 -1.00 0.66
CA ILE A 169 4.26 -2.00 1.69
C ILE A 169 4.82 -1.34 2.97
N GLN A 170 5.82 -0.47 2.85
CA GLN A 170 6.38 0.27 3.99
C GLN A 170 5.33 1.10 4.73
N GLU A 171 4.51 1.85 3.99
CA GLU A 171 3.46 2.71 4.58
C GLU A 171 2.39 1.87 5.30
N LEU A 172 1.96 0.75 4.71
CA LEU A 172 0.98 -0.17 5.31
C LEU A 172 1.49 -0.74 6.63
N PHE A 173 2.75 -1.21 6.67
CA PHE A 173 3.35 -1.72 7.91
C PHE A 173 3.59 -0.61 8.94
N SER A 174 4.03 0.59 8.52
CA SER A 174 4.19 1.73 9.43
C SER A 174 2.86 2.06 10.12
N HIS A 175 1.79 2.18 9.34
CA HIS A 175 0.46 2.44 9.88
C HIS A 175 -0.04 1.34 10.81
N ALA A 176 0.18 0.07 10.46
CA ALA A 176 -0.20 -1.04 11.33
C ALA A 176 0.60 -1.07 12.64
N SER A 177 1.85 -0.57 12.64
CA SER A 177 2.66 -0.50 13.86
C SER A 177 2.31 0.68 14.76
N GLU A 178 1.83 1.78 14.18
CA GLU A 178 1.42 2.98 14.89
C GLU A 178 0.00 2.89 15.46
N ASP A 179 -0.86 2.09 14.83
CA ASP A 179 -2.25 1.94 15.23
C ASP A 179 -2.42 0.82 16.28
N SER A 180 -2.50 1.22 17.54
CA SER A 180 -2.74 0.31 18.68
C SER A 180 -4.22 -0.08 18.86
N SER A 181 -5.14 0.48 18.06
CA SER A 181 -6.57 0.25 18.19
C SER A 181 -7.06 -0.99 17.43
N SER A 182 -6.28 -1.45 16.44
CA SER A 182 -6.70 -2.45 15.46
C SER A 182 -5.63 -3.53 15.27
N THR A 183 -6.07 -4.77 15.07
CA THR A 183 -5.19 -5.88 14.71
C THR A 183 -5.18 -6.06 13.20
N TYR A 184 -3.99 -6.04 12.60
CA TYR A 184 -3.81 -6.21 11.15
C TYR A 184 -3.25 -7.59 10.81
N SER A 185 -3.76 -8.17 9.73
CA SER A 185 -3.17 -9.35 9.09
C SER A 185 -2.96 -9.06 7.61
N PHE A 186 -1.74 -9.29 7.12
CA PHE A 186 -1.35 -9.02 5.74
C PHE A 186 -1.09 -10.34 5.02
N SER A 187 -1.61 -10.45 3.80
CA SER A 187 -1.34 -11.56 2.88
C SER A 187 -0.94 -10.97 1.53
N ILE A 188 0.04 -11.59 0.86
CA ILE A 188 0.54 -11.15 -0.45
C ILE A 188 0.46 -12.30 -1.44
N SER A 189 0.06 -11.96 -2.67
CA SER A 189 0.03 -12.88 -3.81
C SER A 189 0.68 -12.15 -4.98
N MET A 190 1.52 -12.84 -5.75
CA MET A 190 2.20 -12.24 -6.91
C MET A 190 2.03 -13.16 -8.12
N LEU A 191 1.30 -12.67 -9.12
CA LEU A 191 0.91 -13.45 -10.29
C LEU A 191 1.33 -12.73 -11.57
N GLU A 192 1.77 -13.51 -12.56
CA GLU A 192 2.00 -13.06 -13.93
C GLU A 192 0.87 -13.58 -14.83
N VAL A 193 0.24 -12.67 -15.58
CA VAL A 193 -0.74 -13.01 -16.62
C VAL A 193 -0.07 -12.81 -17.97
N TYR A 194 0.13 -13.89 -18.73
CA TYR A 194 0.70 -13.83 -20.08
C TYR A 194 -0.15 -14.62 -21.07
N LEU A 195 -0.71 -13.93 -22.06
CA LEU A 195 -1.58 -14.52 -23.11
C LEU A 195 -2.72 -15.41 -22.54
N GLY A 196 -3.30 -15.01 -21.40
CA GLY A 196 -4.37 -15.76 -20.73
C GLY A 196 -3.90 -16.90 -19.82
N SER A 197 -2.59 -17.17 -19.76
CA SER A 197 -1.99 -18.09 -18.78
C SER A 197 -1.63 -17.34 -17.50
N LEU A 198 -1.88 -17.96 -16.35
CA LEU A 198 -1.44 -17.48 -15.04
C LEU A 198 -0.22 -18.26 -14.57
N LYS A 199 0.72 -17.53 -13.97
CA LYS A 199 1.89 -18.09 -13.33
C LYS A 199 2.06 -17.50 -11.95
N ASP A 200 2.14 -18.36 -10.95
CA ASP A 200 2.51 -17.96 -9.60
C ASP A 200 4.00 -17.60 -9.54
N LEU A 201 4.30 -16.36 -9.16
CA LEU A 201 5.67 -15.84 -9.04
C LEU A 201 6.31 -16.12 -7.67
N LEU A 202 5.51 -16.55 -6.68
CA LEU A 202 5.99 -16.92 -5.34
C LEU A 202 6.11 -18.45 -5.17
N ALA A 203 5.59 -19.24 -6.11
CA ALA A 203 5.74 -20.69 -6.09
C ALA A 203 7.22 -21.09 -6.19
N PRO A 204 7.67 -22.09 -5.38
CA PRO A 204 9.04 -22.58 -5.44
C PRO A 204 9.36 -23.11 -6.85
N ARG A 205 10.51 -22.69 -7.40
CA ARG A 205 10.97 -23.20 -8.69
C ARG A 205 11.18 -24.71 -8.58
N GLN A 206 10.43 -25.47 -9.38
CA GLN A 206 10.64 -26.91 -9.47
C GLN A 206 12.08 -27.19 -9.95
N PRO A 207 12.87 -28.00 -9.24
CA PRO A 207 14.20 -28.38 -9.71
C PRO A 207 14.09 -29.16 -11.03
N LEU A 208 15.06 -28.95 -11.92
CA LEU A 208 15.13 -29.53 -13.27
C LEU A 208 15.25 -31.07 -13.30
N PHE A 209 15.26 -31.76 -12.14
CA PHE A 209 15.35 -33.22 -12.07
C PHE A 209 13.99 -33.80 -11.66
N ARG A 210 13.28 -34.32 -12.67
CA ARG A 210 11.99 -34.98 -12.53
C ARG A 210 12.18 -36.38 -11.93
N SER A 211 12.12 -36.51 -10.61
CA SER A 211 11.69 -37.79 -10.03
C SER A 211 10.20 -37.93 -10.31
N THR A 212 9.82 -39.02 -10.98
CA THR A 212 8.44 -39.47 -11.13
C THR A 212 7.75 -39.40 -9.77
N GLU A 213 6.60 -38.70 -9.69
CA GLU A 213 5.75 -38.49 -8.50
C GLU A 213 5.93 -37.16 -7.73
N CYS A 214 5.59 -36.04 -8.38
CA CYS A 214 4.65 -35.05 -7.83
C CYS A 214 4.20 -34.09 -8.96
N ASN A 215 2.95 -34.23 -9.42
CA ASN A 215 2.40 -33.41 -10.49
C ASN A 215 1.61 -32.23 -9.92
N THR A 216 2.20 -31.48 -8.99
CA THR A 216 1.66 -30.19 -8.54
C THR A 216 2.41 -29.09 -9.26
N ALA A 217 2.26 -29.05 -10.59
CA ALA A 217 2.49 -27.80 -11.30
C ALA A 217 1.38 -26.85 -10.80
N CYS A 218 1.75 -25.75 -10.16
CA CYS A 218 0.85 -24.68 -9.75
C CYS A 218 0.28 -24.00 -11.01
N ASN A 219 -0.57 -24.73 -11.74
CA ASN A 219 -1.18 -24.30 -12.98
C ASN A 219 -2.48 -23.61 -12.63
N LEU A 220 -2.38 -22.33 -12.28
CA LEU A 220 -3.53 -21.48 -12.12
C LEU A 220 -4.20 -21.31 -13.49
N SER A 221 -5.50 -21.57 -13.57
CA SER A 221 -6.27 -21.39 -14.80
C SER A 221 -7.32 -20.29 -14.63
N ILE A 222 -7.45 -19.44 -15.66
CA ILE A 222 -8.48 -18.39 -15.70
C ILE A 222 -9.73 -19.00 -16.33
N LEU A 223 -10.77 -19.18 -15.53
CA LEU A 223 -12.07 -19.63 -16.01
C LEU A 223 -13.02 -18.44 -16.10
N ALA A 224 -13.43 -18.10 -17.32
CA ALA A 224 -14.54 -17.16 -17.52
C ALA A 224 -15.85 -17.94 -17.42
N THR A 225 -16.60 -17.71 -16.35
CA THR A 225 -17.94 -18.29 -16.20
C THR A 225 -18.89 -17.67 -17.24
N LYS A 226 -19.96 -18.39 -17.60
CA LYS A 226 -21.00 -17.90 -18.52
C LYS A 226 -21.70 -16.61 -18.02
N SER A 227 -21.52 -16.25 -16.75
CA SER A 227 -22.02 -15.03 -16.12
C SER A 227 -21.12 -13.80 -16.33
N GLY A 228 -19.91 -13.99 -16.88
CA GLY A 228 -18.90 -12.94 -17.01
C GLY A 228 -17.98 -12.80 -15.78
N ALA A 229 -18.20 -13.58 -14.72
CA ALA A 229 -17.27 -13.65 -13.59
C ALA A 229 -16.01 -14.45 -13.96
N VAL A 230 -14.86 -13.96 -13.53
CA VAL A 230 -13.54 -14.58 -13.74
C VAL A 230 -13.13 -15.28 -12.45
N GLU A 231 -12.96 -16.59 -12.51
CA GLU A 231 -12.47 -17.42 -11.41
C GLU A 231 -11.04 -17.88 -11.70
N VAL A 232 -10.24 -17.98 -10.64
CA VAL A 232 -8.87 -18.50 -10.69
C VAL A 232 -8.85 -19.79 -9.86
N GLU A 233 -8.65 -20.93 -10.53
CA GLU A 233 -8.57 -22.25 -9.90
C GLU A 233 -7.14 -22.78 -10.00
N GLY A 234 -6.60 -23.34 -8.91
CA GLY A 234 -5.26 -23.91 -8.81
C GLY A 234 -5.08 -24.82 -7.61
#